data_AF-A0A7L6AML5-F1
#
_entry.id   AF-A0A7L6AML5-F1
#
_cell.length_a   1.000
_cell.length_b   1.000
_cell.length_c   1.000
_cell.angle_alpha   90.00
_cell.angle_beta   90.00
_cell.angle_gamma   90.00
#
_symmetry.space_group_name_H-M   'P 1'
#
loop_
_entity.id
_entity.type
_entity.pdbx_description
1 polymer ?
#
loop_
_entity_poly.entity_id
_entity_poly.type
_entity_poly.pdbx_seq_one_letter_code
_entity_poly.pdbx_strand_id
1 'polypeptide(L)'
;MKTFAALLCAGGLLGCHEPVAPDSGNGAGGVHIPSAREIATGKDQHFAEQLPILQARNPEAEARSAIQRGERYFLCGAGRGNTLPGVEAEVSTQMRNKCPVRCLDGVTDALYGENHRRYLTAALDYSARWNKAMLEACR
;
A
#
# COMPACT_ATOMS: atom_id res chain seq x y z
N MET A 1 30.27 -8.72 -58.97
CA MET A 1 29.60 -7.59 -58.30
C MET A 1 28.21 -8.06 -57.88
N LYS A 2 27.95 -8.24 -56.59
CA LYS A 2 26.67 -8.72 -56.05
C LYS A 2 25.99 -7.55 -55.33
N THR A 3 24.83 -7.15 -55.82
CA THR A 3 23.94 -6.15 -55.25
C THR A 3 23.25 -6.72 -54.01
N PHE A 4 23.50 -6.14 -52.84
CA PHE A 4 22.69 -6.37 -51.64
C PHE A 4 21.63 -5.26 -51.58
N ALA A 5 20.37 -5.66 -51.76
CA ALA A 5 19.22 -4.82 -51.45
C ALA A 5 18.87 -5.01 -49.97
N ALA A 6 19.00 -3.95 -49.18
CA ALA A 6 18.56 -3.92 -47.78
C ALA A 6 17.06 -3.57 -47.73
N LEU A 7 16.23 -4.50 -47.25
CA LEU A 7 14.86 -4.21 -46.84
C LEU A 7 14.89 -3.59 -45.44
N LEU A 8 14.47 -2.33 -45.33
CA LEU A 8 14.14 -1.64 -44.08
C LEU A 8 12.70 -2.01 -43.70
N CYS A 9 12.52 -2.85 -42.67
CA CYS A 9 11.23 -3.01 -42.02
C CYS A 9 11.02 -1.85 -41.03
N ALA A 10 10.32 -0.81 -41.46
CA ALA A 10 9.76 0.21 -40.57
C ALA A 10 8.50 -0.34 -39.90
N GLY A 11 8.67 -1.03 -38.77
CA GLY A 11 7.56 -1.48 -37.92
C GLY A 11 7.05 -0.32 -37.07
N GLY A 12 6.08 0.44 -37.58
CA GLY A 12 5.35 1.43 -36.80
C GLY A 12 4.45 0.72 -35.77
N LEU A 13 4.80 0.81 -34.49
CA LEU A 13 3.90 0.46 -33.39
C LEU A 13 2.86 1.56 -33.26
N LEU A 14 1.76 1.47 -34.02
CA LEU A 14 0.53 2.18 -33.71
C LEU A 14 -0.09 1.50 -32.48
N GLY A 15 0.28 1.99 -31.30
CA GLY A 15 -0.41 1.64 -30.06
C GLY A 15 -1.87 2.12 -30.15
N CYS A 16 -2.81 1.22 -29.92
CA CYS A 16 -4.22 1.57 -29.76
C CYS A 16 -4.37 2.44 -28.49
N HIS A 17 -4.47 3.75 -28.66
CA HIS A 17 -5.02 4.62 -27.62
C HIS A 17 -6.46 4.91 -28.00
N GLU A 18 -7.38 4.11 -27.49
CA GLU A 18 -8.81 4.36 -27.64
C GLU A 18 -9.21 5.34 -26.53
N PRO A 19 -9.58 6.59 -26.85
CA PRO A 19 -10.05 7.54 -25.85
C PRO A 19 -11.43 7.08 -25.39
N VAL A 20 -11.51 6.53 -24.17
CA VAL A 20 -12.78 6.27 -23.51
C VAL A 20 -13.44 7.64 -23.24
N ALA A 21 -14.50 7.94 -23.97
CA ALA A 21 -15.31 9.12 -23.74
C ALA A 21 -15.93 9.03 -22.33
N PRO A 22 -15.98 10.13 -21.55
CA PRO A 22 -16.67 10.13 -20.27
C PRO A 22 -18.18 10.02 -20.52
N ASP A 23 -18.76 8.93 -20.04
CA ASP A 23 -20.19 8.67 -20.14
C ASP A 23 -20.94 9.70 -19.27
N SER A 24 -21.64 10.63 -19.93
CA SER A 24 -22.39 11.71 -19.27
C SER A 24 -23.80 11.22 -18.92
N GLY A 25 -23.90 10.24 -18.03
CA GLY A 25 -25.15 9.67 -17.56
C GLY A 25 -25.77 10.45 -16.38
N ASN A 26 -26.24 11.68 -16.61
CA ASN A 26 -27.08 12.38 -15.63
C ASN A 26 -28.55 11.96 -15.79
N GLY A 27 -28.93 10.86 -15.16
CA GLY A 27 -30.33 10.43 -15.00
C GLY A 27 -30.85 10.79 -13.60
N ALA A 28 -31.91 11.61 -13.54
CA ALA A 28 -32.60 11.99 -12.32
C ALA A 28 -33.09 10.75 -11.54
N GLY A 29 -32.54 10.53 -10.35
CA GLY A 29 -32.78 9.35 -9.49
C GLY A 29 -31.71 8.24 -9.57
N GLY A 30 -30.60 8.47 -10.29
CA GLY A 30 -29.57 7.47 -10.58
C GLY A 30 -28.54 7.24 -9.46
N VAL A 31 -28.08 6.00 -9.33
CA VAL A 31 -26.94 5.60 -8.50
C VAL A 31 -25.68 6.29 -9.03
N HIS A 32 -25.07 7.15 -8.21
CA HIS A 32 -23.77 7.76 -8.54
C HIS A 32 -22.66 6.72 -8.38
N ILE A 33 -21.96 6.42 -9.47
CA ILE A 33 -20.75 5.61 -9.47
C ILE A 33 -19.55 6.57 -9.54
N PRO A 34 -18.72 6.66 -8.48
CA PRO A 34 -17.60 7.58 -8.48
C PRO A 34 -16.50 7.12 -9.45
N SER A 35 -15.88 8.07 -10.13
CA SER A 35 -14.69 7.85 -10.95
C SER A 35 -13.47 7.46 -10.13
N ALA A 36 -12.46 6.88 -10.77
CA ALA A 36 -11.19 6.58 -10.12
C ALA A 36 -10.52 7.81 -9.49
N ARG A 37 -10.68 9.00 -10.12
CA ARG A 37 -10.18 10.26 -9.57
C ARG A 37 -10.93 10.66 -8.31
N GLU A 38 -12.26 10.58 -8.30
CA GLU A 38 -13.07 10.89 -7.12
C GLU A 38 -12.73 9.95 -5.96
N ILE A 39 -12.55 8.66 -6.23
CA ILE A 39 -12.13 7.67 -5.22
C ILE A 39 -10.73 8.02 -4.69
N ALA A 40 -9.77 8.31 -5.56
CA ALA A 40 -8.41 8.64 -5.15
C ALA A 40 -8.36 9.92 -4.30
N THR A 41 -9.08 10.98 -4.72
CA THR A 41 -9.19 12.23 -3.95
C THR A 41 -9.84 12.00 -2.59
N GLY A 42 -10.94 11.24 -2.53
CA GLY A 42 -11.61 10.91 -1.27
C GLY A 42 -10.69 10.13 -0.32
N LYS A 43 -9.95 9.14 -0.84
CA LYS A 43 -8.99 8.37 -0.05
C LYS A 43 -7.80 9.21 0.41
N ASP A 44 -7.24 10.05 -0.46
CA ASP A 44 -6.12 10.92 -0.09
C ASP A 44 -6.51 11.88 1.04
N GLN A 45 -7.72 12.46 0.96
CA GLN A 45 -8.26 13.31 2.02
C GLN A 45 -8.45 12.55 3.35
N HIS A 46 -8.98 11.33 3.31
CA HIS A 46 -9.07 10.46 4.49
C HIS A 46 -7.69 10.27 5.15
N PHE A 47 -6.63 10.04 4.37
CA PHE A 47 -5.28 9.89 4.93
C PHE A 47 -4.67 11.18 5.47
N ALA A 48 -5.11 12.35 4.99
CA ALA A 48 -4.77 13.63 5.62
C ALA A 48 -5.30 13.71 7.06
N GLU A 49 -6.51 13.20 7.30
CA GLU A 49 -7.16 13.17 8.61
C GLU A 49 -6.54 12.11 9.54
N GLN A 50 -6.19 10.93 8.99
CA GLN A 50 -5.59 9.85 9.78
C GLN A 50 -4.12 10.09 10.17
N LEU A 51 -3.36 10.83 9.35
CA LEU A 51 -1.94 11.08 9.58
C LEU A 51 -1.62 11.65 10.98
N PRO A 52 -2.23 12.77 11.44
CA PRO A 52 -1.93 13.30 12.76
C PRO A 52 -2.30 12.34 13.90
N ILE A 53 -3.36 11.54 13.73
CA ILE A 53 -3.78 10.54 14.71
C ILE A 53 -2.70 9.46 14.83
N LEU A 54 -2.22 8.93 13.70
CA LEU A 54 -1.17 7.92 13.69
C LEU A 54 0.14 8.46 14.28
N GLN A 55 0.51 9.70 13.94
CA GLN A 55 1.74 10.33 14.43
C GLN A 55 1.73 10.60 15.94
N ALA A 56 0.56 10.78 16.55
CA ALA A 56 0.43 10.97 18.00
C ALA A 56 0.56 9.66 18.80
N ARG A 57 0.50 8.49 18.13
CA ARG A 57 0.55 7.18 18.78
C ARG A 57 1.98 6.74 19.09
N ASN A 58 2.10 5.80 20.03
CA ASN A 58 3.39 5.23 20.43
C ASN A 58 3.41 3.71 20.15
N PRO A 59 4.01 3.27 19.04
CA PRO A 59 3.96 1.86 18.63
C PRO A 59 4.59 0.91 19.65
N GLU A 60 5.69 1.27 20.32
CA GLU A 60 6.30 0.36 21.29
C GLU A 60 5.48 0.26 22.58
N ALA A 61 4.90 1.36 23.05
CA ALA A 61 4.05 1.34 24.24
C ALA A 61 2.76 0.56 24.00
N GLU A 62 2.13 0.76 22.84
CA GLU A 62 0.94 0.02 22.45
C GLU A 62 1.24 -1.47 22.23
N ALA A 63 2.37 -1.82 21.60
CA ALA A 63 2.81 -3.21 21.44
C ALA A 63 2.99 -3.89 22.81
N ARG A 64 3.68 -3.23 23.76
CA ARG A 64 3.84 -3.75 25.13
C ARG A 64 2.49 -3.96 25.82
N SER A 65 1.56 -3.02 25.66
CA SER A 65 0.21 -3.13 26.21
C SER A 65 -0.57 -4.30 25.58
N ALA A 66 -0.45 -4.52 24.26
CA ALA A 66 -1.04 -5.66 23.56
C ALA A 66 -0.48 -6.99 24.07
N ILE A 67 0.85 -7.09 24.25
CA ILE A 67 1.51 -8.26 24.83
C ILE A 67 0.95 -8.58 26.21
N GLN A 68 0.78 -7.56 27.07
CA GLN A 68 0.20 -7.72 28.41
C GLN A 68 -1.25 -8.23 28.37
N ARG A 69 -2.03 -7.87 27.33
CA ARG A 69 -3.38 -8.40 27.09
C ARG A 69 -3.38 -9.78 26.40
N GLY A 70 -2.22 -10.35 26.10
CA GLY A 70 -2.09 -11.62 25.39
C GLY A 70 -2.27 -11.53 23.87
N GLU A 71 -2.40 -10.32 23.33
CA GLU A 71 -2.49 -10.05 21.90
C GLU A 71 -1.09 -10.10 21.27
N ARG A 72 -0.91 -10.96 20.27
CA ARG A 72 0.37 -11.16 19.59
C ARG A 72 0.15 -11.18 18.09
N TYR A 73 0.68 -10.20 17.40
CA TYR A 73 0.61 -10.11 15.94
C TYR A 73 1.68 -9.14 15.41
N PHE A 74 2.14 -9.39 14.20
CA PHE A 74 2.96 -8.43 13.47
C PHE A 74 2.11 -7.52 12.59
N LEU A 75 2.61 -6.31 12.37
CA LEU A 75 2.11 -5.37 11.38
C LEU A 75 2.86 -5.55 10.06
N CYS A 76 2.11 -5.60 8.97
CA CYS A 76 2.61 -5.85 7.64
C CYS A 76 3.12 -4.56 6.98
N GLY A 77 4.03 -4.72 6.02
CA GLY A 77 4.19 -3.80 4.90
C GLY A 77 3.63 -4.45 3.65
N ALA A 78 2.80 -3.75 2.88
CA ALA A 78 2.18 -4.27 1.67
C ALA A 78 2.81 -3.64 0.43
N GLY A 79 3.34 -4.50 -0.42
CA GLY A 79 3.86 -4.18 -1.75
C GLY A 79 3.52 -5.32 -2.70
N ARG A 80 4.50 -5.81 -3.46
CA ARG A 80 4.38 -7.08 -4.22
C ARG A 80 4.21 -8.33 -3.35
N GLY A 81 4.32 -8.18 -2.03
CA GLY A 81 4.07 -9.20 -1.03
C GLY A 81 4.09 -8.58 0.37
N ASN A 82 3.72 -9.37 1.38
CA ASN A 82 3.73 -8.91 2.77
C ASN A 82 5.14 -9.01 3.35
N THR A 83 5.67 -7.87 3.79
CA THR A 83 6.90 -7.77 4.59
C THR A 83 6.55 -7.54 6.06
N LEU A 84 7.52 -7.74 6.95
CA LEU A 84 7.43 -7.32 8.35
C LEU A 84 8.42 -6.15 8.55
N PRO A 85 7.98 -4.89 8.41
CA PRO A 85 8.86 -3.73 8.61
C PRO A 85 9.62 -3.84 9.94
N GLY A 86 10.88 -3.39 9.97
CA GLY A 86 11.72 -3.41 11.16
C GLY A 86 12.21 -4.79 11.61
N VAL A 87 11.93 -5.85 10.85
CA VAL A 87 12.40 -7.22 11.09
C VAL A 87 13.23 -7.67 9.90
N GLU A 88 14.44 -8.18 10.17
CA GLU A 88 15.32 -8.73 9.13
C GLU A 88 14.63 -9.84 8.33
N ALA A 89 14.92 -9.95 7.04
CA ALA A 89 14.20 -10.83 6.12
C ALA A 89 14.28 -12.32 6.50
N GLU A 90 15.45 -12.75 7.00
CA GLU A 90 15.71 -14.11 7.49
C GLU A 90 14.83 -14.41 8.71
N VAL A 91 14.76 -13.46 9.66
CA VAL A 91 13.92 -13.57 10.85
C VAL A 91 12.45 -13.55 10.47
N SER A 92 12.05 -12.65 9.56
CA SER A 92 10.68 -12.53 9.07
C SER A 92 10.16 -13.86 8.48
N THR A 93 10.99 -14.58 7.75
CA THR A 93 10.64 -15.89 7.19
C THR A 93 10.35 -16.94 8.27
N GLN A 94 11.11 -16.92 9.37
CA GLN A 94 10.88 -17.82 10.50
C GLN A 94 9.63 -17.44 11.31
N MET A 95 9.37 -16.13 11.45
CA MET A 95 8.31 -15.59 12.31
C MET A 95 6.92 -15.58 11.65
N ARG A 96 6.83 -15.61 10.31
CA ARG A 96 5.57 -15.54 9.56
C ARG A 96 4.53 -16.59 9.97
N ASN A 97 4.96 -17.74 10.47
CA ASN A 97 4.07 -18.83 10.91
C ASN A 97 3.84 -18.85 12.44
N LYS A 98 4.47 -17.95 13.20
CA LYS A 98 4.43 -17.93 14.66
C LYS A 98 3.38 -16.98 15.21
N CYS A 99 3.16 -15.86 14.52
CA CYS A 99 2.18 -14.87 14.88
C CYS A 99 1.33 -14.47 13.67
N PRO A 100 0.02 -14.20 13.87
CA PRO A 100 -0.79 -13.56 12.86
C PRO A 100 -0.16 -12.27 12.34
N VAL A 101 -0.40 -11.97 11.06
CA VAL A 101 0.00 -10.72 10.43
C VAL A 101 -1.25 -9.89 10.15
N ARG A 102 -1.21 -8.61 10.51
CA ARG A 102 -2.27 -7.62 10.27
C ARG A 102 -1.67 -6.43 9.53
N CYS A 103 -2.48 -5.71 8.77
CA CYS A 103 -2.04 -4.49 8.09
C CYS A 103 -2.78 -3.29 8.69
N LEU A 104 -2.09 -2.17 8.82
CA LEU A 104 -2.77 -0.90 9.07
C LEU A 104 -3.54 -0.50 7.80
N ASP A 105 -4.63 0.24 7.96
CA ASP A 105 -5.31 0.88 6.83
C ASP A 105 -4.30 1.74 6.05
N GLY A 106 -4.46 1.83 4.73
CA GLY A 106 -3.54 2.56 3.84
C GLY A 106 -2.19 1.90 3.59
N VAL A 107 -1.87 0.77 4.22
CA VAL A 107 -0.65 0.02 3.86
C VAL A 107 -0.95 -0.81 2.62
N THR A 108 -0.58 -0.29 1.44
CA THR A 108 -0.81 -0.88 0.11
C THR A 108 0.29 -0.47 -0.87
N ASP A 109 0.37 -1.16 -2.02
CA ASP A 109 1.25 -0.84 -3.14
C ASP A 109 0.74 0.33 -4.02
N ALA A 110 -0.53 0.72 -3.89
CA ALA A 110 -1.13 1.82 -4.62
C ALA A 110 -1.06 3.14 -3.85
N LEU A 111 -0.65 4.23 -4.53
CA LEU A 111 -0.71 5.59 -3.98
C LEU A 111 -1.96 6.33 -4.49
N TYR A 112 -2.64 7.04 -3.57
CA TYR A 112 -3.85 7.80 -3.88
C TYR A 112 -3.58 9.31 -4.02
N GLY A 113 -2.47 9.77 -3.42
CA GLY A 113 -2.03 11.15 -3.44
C GLY A 113 -0.91 11.40 -2.43
N GLU A 114 -0.61 12.66 -2.20
CA GLU A 114 0.52 13.09 -1.36
C GLU A 114 0.26 12.84 0.13
N ASN A 115 -0.99 13.00 0.59
CA ASN A 115 -1.32 12.74 1.99
C ASN A 115 -1.24 11.25 2.29
N HIS A 116 -1.73 10.40 1.37
CA HIS A 116 -1.58 8.96 1.48
C HIS A 116 -0.10 8.54 1.52
N ARG A 117 0.76 9.13 0.67
CA ARG A 117 2.21 8.84 0.68
C ARG A 117 2.86 9.16 2.02
N ARG A 118 2.53 10.31 2.61
CA ARG A 118 3.02 10.72 3.95
C ARG A 118 2.51 9.78 5.04
N TYR A 119 1.23 9.45 4.99
CA TYR A 119 0.61 8.46 5.90
C TYR A 119 1.27 7.09 5.78
N LEU A 120 1.46 6.56 4.56
CA LEU A 120 2.07 5.25 4.33
C LEU A 120 3.48 5.19 4.92
N THR A 121 4.28 6.25 4.76
CA THR A 121 5.61 6.34 5.35
C THR A 121 5.54 6.26 6.88
N ALA A 122 4.63 7.01 7.51
CA ALA A 122 4.42 6.97 8.97
C ALA A 122 3.90 5.59 9.43
N ALA A 123 3.02 4.95 8.67
CA ALA A 123 2.48 3.62 8.96
C ALA A 123 3.53 2.53 8.90
N LEU A 124 4.47 2.61 7.95
CA LEU A 124 5.58 1.67 7.85
C LEU A 124 6.59 1.86 9.01
N ASP A 125 6.90 3.09 9.41
CA ASP A 125 7.72 3.36 10.60
C ASP A 125 7.05 2.85 11.88
N TYR A 126 5.75 3.15 12.05
CA TYR A 126 4.94 2.65 13.16
C TYR A 126 5.01 1.12 13.23
N SER A 127 4.81 0.47 12.08
CA SER A 127 4.83 -1.00 11.97
C SER A 127 6.21 -1.56 12.31
N ALA A 128 7.29 -0.89 11.90
CA ALA A 128 8.66 -1.31 12.21
C ALA A 128 8.94 -1.32 13.72
N ARG A 129 8.55 -0.25 14.41
CA ARG A 129 8.73 -0.11 15.86
C ARG A 129 7.84 -1.08 16.65
N TRP A 130 6.59 -1.25 16.22
CA TRP A 130 5.67 -2.25 16.77
C TRP A 130 6.26 -3.66 16.66
N ASN A 131 6.68 -4.05 15.45
CA ASN A 131 7.18 -5.39 15.17
C ASN A 131 8.41 -5.72 15.99
N LYS A 132 9.33 -4.76 16.13
CA LYS A 132 10.54 -4.93 16.95
C LYS A 132 10.19 -5.23 18.41
N ALA A 133 9.20 -4.54 18.97
CA ALA A 133 8.72 -4.81 20.33
C ALA A 133 7.99 -6.17 20.44
N MET A 134 7.38 -6.64 19.35
CA MET A 134 6.62 -7.88 19.32
C MET A 134 7.47 -9.14 19.09
N LEU A 135 8.73 -8.99 18.65
CA LEU A 135 9.63 -10.11 18.34
C LEU A 135 9.76 -11.12 19.50
N GLU A 136 9.95 -10.65 20.73
CA GLU A 136 10.10 -11.53 21.89
C GLU A 136 8.81 -12.28 22.23
N ALA A 137 7.65 -11.64 22.01
CA ALA A 137 6.35 -12.23 22.31
C ALA A 137 5.90 -13.26 21.26
N CYS A 138 6.49 -13.23 20.07
CA CYS A 138 6.11 -14.02 18.89
C CYS A 138 7.09 -15.17 18.56
N ARG A 139 8.02 -15.51 19.45
CA ARG A 139 8.96 -16.64 19.29
C ARG A 139 8.31 -18.00 19.54
#